data_AF-A0A1J0EJL4-F1
#
_entry.id   AF-A0A1J0EJL4-F1
#
_cell.length_a   1.000
_cell.length_b   1.000
_cell.length_c   1.000
_cell.angle_alpha   90.00
_cell.angle_beta   90.00
_cell.angle_gamma   90.00
#
_symmetry.space_group_name_H-M   'P 1'
#
loop_
_entity.id
_entity.type
_entity.pdbx_description
1 polymer ?
#
loop_
_entity_poly.entity_id
_entity_poly.type
_entity_poly.pdbx_seq_one_letter_code
_entity_poly.pdbx_strand_id
1 'polypeptide(L)'
;MAVSHGSLPFKEQIDYFRGKVDLPTRSWTDIYTAEHDYAFVVAGAVKRDLLADLRGAVEKSIANGTTLEQFRKDFDQVVGKHGWQYQGERGWRTNVIWETNLRQSYNAGREAQMADPELRKRRPYGVYRHGDSAHPRPQHLAWNGTTLPLDDPWWSSHTPQNGWGCKCKKFMLSARDVERQGLTIGPAPAIEWEDRVIGKNSPNGPQTVRVPKGIDPGFEYAPGRSRLSDAVPQMRVRDPLPAPSATPVPVSATGLPNRQPTGPLPPPRPVPAKRLLPAKVPAPQAVTQFLGEFGASDAAPAVFRDVTGDTLVIGREMFTDAKTGAIALAQQLKARELPLLAEAIKNPDEIWARLEWQLDLGKAVLRRRYLAHVQVKGKSASAVAVFDQGADGWTGATGFVDDSEQYLEALRLGVRLYRRTE
;
A
#
# COMPACT_ATOMS: atom_id res chain seq x y z
N MET A 1 -24.23 35.39 13.03
CA MET A 1 -23.30 34.80 12.05
C MET A 1 -23.72 33.37 11.80
N ALA A 2 -24.21 33.06 10.60
CA ALA A 2 -24.62 31.70 10.25
C ALA A 2 -23.36 30.86 10.05
N VAL A 3 -23.18 29.83 10.88
CA VAL A 3 -22.14 28.83 10.72
C VAL A 3 -22.56 27.94 9.54
N SER A 4 -21.92 28.16 8.40
CA SER A 4 -22.00 27.28 7.24
C SER A 4 -21.29 25.96 7.60
N HIS A 5 -22.04 24.86 7.71
CA HIS A 5 -21.48 23.51 7.69
C HIS A 5 -21.02 23.19 6.25
N GLY A 6 -19.87 23.74 5.85
CA GLY A 6 -19.15 23.26 4.69
C GLY A 6 -18.64 21.85 4.98
N SER A 7 -18.99 20.87 4.16
CA SER A 7 -18.41 19.53 4.22
C SER A 7 -16.89 19.65 4.24
N LEU A 8 -16.23 19.06 5.25
CA LEU A 8 -14.77 19.01 5.26
C LEU A 8 -14.29 18.33 3.97
N PRO A 9 -13.30 18.89 3.25
CA PRO A 9 -12.75 18.27 2.06
C PRO A 9 -12.26 16.86 2.37
N PHE A 10 -12.57 15.90 1.50
CA PHE A 10 -12.15 14.52 1.70
C PHE A 10 -10.65 14.39 1.42
N LYS A 11 -9.83 14.50 2.47
CA LYS A 11 -8.38 14.61 2.39
C LYS A 11 -7.74 13.47 1.62
N GLU A 12 -8.15 12.24 1.88
CA GLU A 12 -7.57 11.03 1.26
C GLU A 12 -7.79 11.02 -0.27
N GLN A 13 -8.97 11.47 -0.73
CA GLN A 13 -9.24 11.67 -2.16
C GLN A 13 -8.34 12.76 -2.76
N ILE A 14 -8.23 13.90 -2.07
CA ILE A 14 -7.42 15.05 -2.53
C ILE A 14 -5.95 14.66 -2.63
N ASP A 15 -5.40 14.01 -1.59
CA ASP A 15 -4.01 13.57 -1.55
C ASP A 15 -3.73 12.53 -2.65
N TYR A 16 -4.65 11.57 -2.86
CA TYR A 16 -4.53 10.61 -3.96
C TYR A 16 -4.50 11.31 -5.32
N PHE A 17 -5.44 12.22 -5.60
CA PHE A 17 -5.51 12.93 -6.88
C PHE A 17 -4.29 13.84 -7.09
N ARG A 18 -3.86 14.59 -6.05
CA ARG A 18 -2.68 15.45 -6.10
C ARG A 18 -1.38 14.69 -6.28
N GLY A 19 -1.28 13.46 -5.77
CA GLY A 19 -0.10 12.62 -5.98
C GLY A 19 0.03 12.07 -7.40
N LYS A 20 -0.95 12.30 -8.30
CA LYS A 20 -0.83 11.87 -9.70
C LYS A 20 0.20 12.72 -10.45
N VAL A 21 0.74 12.19 -11.55
CA VAL A 21 1.63 12.87 -12.48
C VAL A 21 0.93 13.00 -13.83
N ASP A 22 1.07 14.16 -14.47
CA ASP A 22 0.46 14.40 -15.77
C ASP A 22 1.21 13.61 -16.84
N LEU A 23 0.53 12.64 -17.45
CA LEU A 23 1.08 11.80 -18.51
C LEU A 23 0.29 12.03 -19.81
N PRO A 24 0.88 12.73 -20.80
CA PRO A 24 0.23 12.91 -22.09
C PRO A 24 -0.01 11.58 -22.81
N THR A 25 -1.25 11.34 -23.25
CA THR A 25 -1.63 10.12 -23.99
C THR A 25 -2.40 10.46 -25.26
N ARG A 26 -2.26 9.61 -26.29
CA ARG A 26 -2.98 9.69 -27.57
C ARG A 26 -4.31 8.95 -27.49
N SER A 27 -4.35 7.80 -26.83
CA SER A 27 -5.57 7.03 -26.58
C SER A 27 -5.70 6.61 -25.13
N TRP A 28 -6.89 6.10 -24.77
CA TRP A 28 -7.14 5.59 -23.42
C TRP A 28 -6.38 4.28 -23.14
N THR A 29 -5.90 3.58 -24.18
CA THR A 29 -5.13 2.33 -24.06
C THR A 29 -3.63 2.54 -24.01
N ASP A 30 -3.14 3.79 -24.04
CA ASP A 30 -1.72 4.08 -23.86
C ASP A 30 -1.27 3.83 -22.41
N ILE A 31 -2.21 3.85 -21.46
CA ILE A 31 -2.03 3.32 -20.11
C ILE A 31 -3.23 2.43 -19.74
N TYR A 32 -3.06 1.60 -18.72
CA TYR A 32 -4.06 0.60 -18.34
C TYR A 32 -4.06 0.32 -16.83
N THR A 33 -5.25 0.06 -16.28
CA THR A 33 -5.47 -0.40 -14.89
C THR A 33 -4.70 0.38 -13.82
N ALA A 34 -3.79 -0.29 -13.10
CA ALA A 34 -3.07 0.22 -11.95
C ALA A 34 -2.14 1.40 -12.28
N GLU A 35 -1.79 1.59 -13.55
CA GLU A 35 -1.03 2.75 -14.02
C GLU A 35 -1.80 4.06 -13.80
N HIS A 36 -3.14 4.00 -13.80
CA HIS A 36 -3.98 5.14 -13.45
C HIS A 36 -3.79 5.61 -12.01
N ASP A 37 -3.27 4.78 -11.10
CA ASP A 37 -2.94 5.27 -9.76
C ASP A 37 -1.82 6.29 -9.79
N TYR A 38 -0.91 6.24 -10.76
CA TYR A 38 0.17 7.23 -10.91
C TYR A 38 -0.19 8.36 -11.86
N ALA A 39 -0.87 8.04 -12.96
CA ALA A 39 -1.04 8.98 -14.05
C ALA A 39 -2.40 9.70 -14.01
N PHE A 40 -2.37 11.03 -14.10
CA PHE A 40 -3.51 11.79 -14.61
C PHE A 40 -3.41 11.86 -16.13
N VAL A 41 -4.46 11.39 -16.80
CA VAL A 41 -4.51 11.34 -18.26
C VAL A 41 -5.85 11.82 -18.77
N VAL A 42 -5.83 12.40 -19.97
CA VAL A 42 -7.03 12.64 -20.77
C VAL A 42 -6.69 12.21 -22.20
N ALA A 43 -7.35 11.17 -22.70
CA ALA A 43 -7.03 10.60 -24.01
C ALA A 43 -7.06 11.65 -25.14
N GLY A 44 -5.95 11.82 -25.84
CA GLY A 44 -5.78 12.81 -26.92
C GLY A 44 -5.32 14.19 -26.45
N ALA A 45 -5.17 14.42 -25.14
CA ALA A 45 -4.57 15.64 -24.60
C ALA A 45 -3.05 15.47 -24.52
N VAL A 46 -2.38 15.57 -25.67
CA VAL A 46 -0.92 15.30 -25.79
C VAL A 46 -0.04 16.50 -25.40
N LYS A 47 -0.61 17.70 -25.27
CA LYS A 47 0.13 18.90 -24.84
C LYS A 47 0.19 18.92 -23.30
N ARG A 48 1.38 19.09 -22.74
CA ARG A 48 1.60 19.13 -21.27
C ARG A 48 0.74 20.19 -20.58
N ASP A 49 0.78 21.43 -21.07
CA ASP A 49 0.11 22.54 -20.40
C ASP A 49 -1.43 22.45 -20.51
N LEU A 50 -1.95 21.86 -21.60
CA LEU A 50 -3.37 21.51 -21.74
C LEU A 50 -3.77 20.48 -20.67
N LEU A 51 -2.99 19.41 -20.53
CA LEU A 51 -3.29 18.35 -19.57
C LEU A 51 -3.23 18.86 -18.12
N ALA A 52 -2.24 19.70 -17.80
CA ALA A 52 -2.11 20.35 -16.51
C ALA A 52 -3.32 21.26 -16.18
N ASP A 53 -3.78 22.06 -17.13
CA ASP A 53 -4.97 22.90 -16.95
C ASP A 53 -6.26 22.06 -16.79
N LEU A 54 -6.41 20.98 -17.56
CA LEU A 54 -7.52 20.03 -17.40
C LEU A 54 -7.51 19.35 -16.03
N ARG A 55 -6.32 18.96 -15.55
CA ARG A 55 -6.15 18.43 -14.20
C ARG A 55 -6.57 19.43 -13.15
N GLY A 56 -6.14 20.69 -13.29
CA GLY A 56 -6.51 21.77 -12.36
C GLY A 56 -8.03 21.95 -12.27
N ALA A 57 -8.76 21.86 -13.39
CA ALA A 57 -10.23 21.92 -13.40
C ALA A 57 -10.88 20.74 -12.65
N VAL A 58 -10.33 19.53 -12.78
CA VAL A 58 -10.78 18.35 -12.02
C VAL A 58 -10.43 18.49 -10.54
N GLU A 59 -9.21 18.92 -10.20
CA GLU A 59 -8.78 19.13 -8.82
C GLU A 59 -9.68 20.13 -8.10
N LYS A 60 -10.01 21.24 -8.76
CA LYS A 60 -10.96 22.25 -8.25
C LYS A 60 -12.31 21.63 -7.92
N SER A 61 -12.79 20.70 -8.76
CA SER A 61 -14.05 19.98 -8.50
C SER A 61 -13.96 19.10 -7.26
N ILE A 62 -12.83 18.41 -7.07
CA ILE A 62 -12.59 17.53 -5.92
C ILE A 62 -12.41 18.33 -4.63
N ALA A 63 -11.58 19.38 -4.65
CA ALA A 63 -11.21 20.14 -3.46
C ALA A 63 -12.35 21.06 -2.97
N ASN A 64 -13.12 21.64 -3.89
CA ASN A 64 -14.14 22.64 -3.57
C ASN A 64 -15.58 22.13 -3.72
N GLY A 65 -15.80 20.91 -4.19
CA GLY A 65 -17.13 20.32 -4.37
C GLY A 65 -17.97 21.01 -5.47
N THR A 66 -17.37 21.38 -6.61
CA THR A 66 -18.09 22.06 -7.70
C THR A 66 -18.92 21.10 -8.55
N THR A 67 -19.90 21.62 -9.31
CA THR A 67 -20.77 20.82 -10.18
C THR A 67 -20.16 20.49 -11.54
N LEU A 68 -20.77 19.55 -12.27
CA LEU A 68 -20.40 19.22 -13.65
C LEU A 68 -20.54 20.43 -14.59
N GLU A 69 -21.53 21.29 -14.39
CA GLU A 69 -21.72 22.52 -15.17
C GLU A 69 -20.55 23.49 -14.97
N GLN A 70 -20.04 23.59 -13.74
CA GLN A 70 -18.87 24.43 -13.47
C GLN A 70 -17.62 23.83 -14.11
N PHE A 71 -17.41 22.51 -13.99
CA PHE A 71 -16.31 21.84 -14.69
C PHE A 71 -16.40 22.03 -16.21
N ARG A 72 -17.59 21.96 -16.79
CA ARG A 72 -17.83 22.19 -18.22
C ARG A 72 -17.42 23.58 -18.68
N LYS A 73 -17.67 24.63 -17.87
CA LYS A 73 -17.20 25.99 -18.16
C LYS A 73 -15.68 26.08 -18.13
N ASP A 74 -15.07 25.52 -17.09
CA ASP A 74 -13.60 25.51 -16.92
C ASP A 74 -12.95 24.71 -18.08
N PHE A 75 -13.54 23.57 -18.48
CA PHE A 75 -13.12 22.77 -19.61
C PHE A 75 -13.15 23.54 -20.93
N ASP A 76 -14.24 24.26 -21.22
CA ASP A 76 -14.36 25.04 -22.47
C ASP A 76 -13.31 26.16 -22.53
N GLN A 77 -13.03 26.81 -21.39
CA GLN A 77 -11.98 27.81 -21.30
C GLN A 77 -10.60 27.21 -21.60
N VAL A 78 -10.30 26.04 -21.04
CA VAL A 78 -9.04 25.33 -21.27
C VAL A 78 -8.92 24.88 -22.73
N VAL A 79 -9.97 24.31 -23.30
CA VAL A 79 -10.02 23.92 -24.73
C VAL A 79 -9.75 25.12 -25.63
N GLY A 80 -10.42 26.25 -25.38
CA GLY A 80 -10.24 27.48 -26.15
C GLY A 80 -8.83 28.05 -26.02
N LYS A 81 -8.28 28.11 -24.80
CA LYS A 81 -6.92 28.58 -24.52
C LYS A 81 -5.85 27.80 -25.28
N HIS A 82 -6.00 26.48 -25.39
CA HIS A 82 -5.00 25.59 -25.99
C HIS A 82 -5.28 25.24 -27.47
N GLY A 83 -6.40 25.71 -28.01
CA GLY A 83 -6.88 25.36 -29.35
C GLY A 83 -7.05 23.86 -29.54
N TRP A 84 -7.50 23.14 -28.51
CA TRP A 84 -7.53 21.68 -28.53
C TRP A 84 -8.75 21.15 -29.29
N GLN A 85 -8.50 20.37 -30.35
CA GLN A 85 -9.53 19.62 -31.04
C GLN A 85 -9.60 18.20 -30.47
N TYR A 86 -10.80 17.76 -30.11
CA TYR A 86 -11.01 16.46 -29.49
C TYR A 86 -12.14 15.68 -30.16
N GLN A 87 -12.16 14.36 -29.92
CA GLN A 87 -13.20 13.46 -30.40
C GLN A 87 -14.33 13.27 -29.38
N GLY A 88 -15.53 13.04 -29.90
CA GLY A 88 -16.77 12.83 -29.13
C GLY A 88 -17.50 14.13 -28.80
N GLU A 89 -18.78 14.02 -28.49
CA GLU A 89 -19.60 15.18 -28.11
C GLU A 89 -19.12 15.79 -26.79
N ARG A 90 -19.19 17.12 -26.67
CA ARG A 90 -18.79 17.86 -25.46
C ARG A 90 -19.46 17.31 -24.21
N GLY A 91 -20.76 17.06 -24.26
CA GLY A 91 -21.54 16.59 -23.11
C GLY A 91 -21.04 15.24 -22.58
N TRP A 92 -20.81 14.29 -23.50
CA TRP A 92 -20.26 12.98 -23.18
C TRP A 92 -18.82 13.07 -22.68
N ARG A 93 -17.94 13.79 -23.38
CA ARG A 93 -16.51 13.88 -23.06
C ARG A 93 -16.27 14.51 -21.69
N THR A 94 -16.94 15.63 -21.42
CA THR A 94 -16.84 16.30 -20.11
C THR A 94 -17.37 15.42 -18.99
N ASN A 95 -18.48 14.70 -19.21
CA ASN A 95 -19.01 13.77 -18.21
C ASN A 95 -18.02 12.64 -17.91
N VAL A 96 -17.47 12.00 -18.94
CA VAL A 96 -16.53 10.88 -18.77
C VAL A 96 -15.28 11.32 -18.01
N ILE A 97 -14.67 12.45 -18.39
CA ILE A 97 -13.46 12.98 -17.73
C ILE A 97 -13.76 13.30 -16.26
N TRP A 98 -14.84 14.06 -16.02
CA TRP A 98 -15.19 14.52 -14.68
C TRP A 98 -15.60 13.37 -13.77
N GLU A 99 -16.61 12.60 -14.18
CA GLU A 99 -17.20 11.55 -13.34
C GLU A 99 -16.19 10.45 -13.03
N THR A 100 -15.42 10.00 -14.01
CA THR A 100 -14.43 8.92 -13.81
C THR A 100 -13.34 9.37 -12.85
N ASN A 101 -12.78 10.57 -13.02
CA ASN A 101 -11.73 11.05 -12.12
C ASN A 101 -12.26 11.32 -10.71
N LEU A 102 -13.44 11.91 -10.56
CA LEU A 102 -14.04 12.15 -9.24
C LEU A 102 -14.33 10.84 -8.51
N ARG A 103 -14.97 9.89 -9.18
CA ARG A 103 -15.33 8.60 -8.55
C ARG A 103 -14.10 7.76 -8.25
N GLN A 104 -13.16 7.63 -9.18
CA GLN A 104 -11.96 6.83 -8.94
C GLN A 104 -11.08 7.41 -7.83
N SER A 105 -10.89 8.73 -7.81
CA SER A 105 -10.15 9.37 -6.71
C SER A 105 -10.89 9.24 -5.37
N TYR A 106 -12.23 9.37 -5.37
CA TYR A 106 -13.03 9.13 -4.16
C TYR A 106 -12.86 7.70 -3.66
N ASN A 107 -12.98 6.71 -4.55
CA ASN A 107 -12.84 5.30 -4.20
C ASN A 107 -11.43 4.97 -3.72
N ALA A 108 -10.38 5.55 -4.31
CA ALA A 108 -9.01 5.43 -3.81
C ALA A 108 -8.86 5.99 -2.39
N GLY A 109 -9.45 7.16 -2.12
CA GLY A 109 -9.50 7.73 -0.78
C GLY A 109 -10.25 6.82 0.20
N ARG A 110 -11.35 6.20 -0.24
CA ARG A 110 -12.09 5.23 0.58
C ARG A 110 -11.27 3.99 0.87
N GLU A 111 -10.59 3.40 -0.13
CA GLU A 111 -9.70 2.26 0.07
C GLU A 111 -8.56 2.60 1.04
N ALA A 112 -7.98 3.80 0.96
CA ALA A 112 -6.99 4.26 1.94
C ALA A 112 -7.56 4.29 3.37
N GLN A 113 -8.81 4.74 3.56
CA GLN A 113 -9.48 4.63 4.86
C GLN A 113 -9.74 3.19 5.28
N MET A 114 -10.11 2.29 4.35
CA MET A 114 -10.33 0.86 4.66
C MET A 114 -9.04 0.09 4.93
N ALA A 115 -7.89 0.66 4.58
CA ALA A 115 -6.58 0.12 4.90
C ALA A 115 -6.12 0.47 6.33
N ASP A 116 -6.78 1.41 7.02
CA ASP A 116 -6.44 1.79 8.39
C ASP A 116 -6.57 0.58 9.36
N PRO A 117 -5.49 0.16 10.03
CA PRO A 117 -5.51 -1.02 10.89
C PRO A 117 -6.51 -0.94 12.06
N GLU A 118 -6.69 0.24 12.65
CA GLU A 118 -7.62 0.43 13.77
C GLU A 118 -9.07 0.39 13.29
N LEU A 119 -9.33 0.94 12.10
CA LEU A 119 -10.65 0.86 11.48
C LEU A 119 -10.98 -0.58 11.07
N ARG A 120 -10.03 -1.32 10.48
CA ARG A 120 -10.19 -2.74 10.11
C ARG A 120 -10.48 -3.62 11.31
N LYS A 121 -9.82 -3.40 12.46
CA LYS A 121 -10.11 -4.13 13.71
C LYS A 121 -11.57 -3.97 14.14
N ARG A 122 -12.14 -2.76 13.97
CA ARG A 122 -13.52 -2.45 14.39
C ARG A 122 -14.57 -2.80 13.33
N ARG A 123 -14.17 -2.77 12.05
CA ARG A 123 -15.05 -2.95 10.89
C ARG A 123 -14.35 -3.84 9.83
N PRO A 124 -14.20 -5.14 10.11
CA PRO A 124 -13.38 -6.02 9.27
C PRO A 124 -14.07 -6.45 7.97
N TYR A 125 -15.35 -6.15 7.77
CA TYR A 125 -16.13 -6.61 6.62
C TYR A 125 -16.40 -5.48 5.64
N GLY A 126 -16.39 -5.79 4.35
CA GLY A 126 -16.87 -4.94 3.27
C GLY A 126 -18.20 -5.44 2.72
N VAL A 127 -19.10 -4.53 2.33
CA VAL A 127 -20.32 -4.87 1.59
C VAL A 127 -20.35 -4.13 0.26
N TYR A 128 -20.63 -4.87 -0.81
CA TYR A 128 -20.88 -4.32 -2.14
C TYR A 128 -22.31 -3.80 -2.22
N ARG A 129 -22.50 -2.55 -2.64
CA ARG A 129 -23.82 -1.94 -2.81
C ARG A 129 -23.98 -1.41 -4.23
N HIS A 130 -25.02 -1.85 -4.91
CA HIS A 130 -25.36 -1.29 -6.21
C HIS A 130 -25.82 0.16 -6.06
N GLY A 131 -25.53 0.98 -7.07
CA GLY A 131 -26.00 2.36 -7.14
C GLY A 131 -27.39 2.47 -7.78
N ASP A 132 -27.90 3.70 -7.83
CA ASP A 132 -29.19 4.09 -8.41
C ASP A 132 -29.20 4.14 -9.96
N SER A 133 -28.44 3.26 -10.62
CA SER A 133 -28.45 3.22 -12.09
C SER A 133 -29.82 2.80 -12.60
N ALA A 134 -30.40 3.58 -13.52
CA ALA A 134 -31.65 3.21 -14.19
C ALA A 134 -31.53 1.94 -15.04
N HIS A 135 -30.32 1.69 -15.58
CA HIS A 135 -29.99 0.50 -16.35
C HIS A 135 -28.77 -0.17 -15.70
N PRO A 136 -28.96 -0.92 -14.60
CA PRO A 136 -27.86 -1.55 -13.90
C PRO A 136 -27.33 -2.76 -14.69
N ARG A 137 -26.02 -3.00 -14.63
CA ARG A 137 -25.41 -4.21 -15.18
C ARG A 137 -25.91 -5.43 -14.36
N PRO A 138 -26.42 -6.51 -14.97
CA PRO A 138 -26.96 -7.66 -14.23
C PRO A 138 -25.98 -8.25 -13.21
N GLN A 139 -24.69 -8.32 -13.55
CA GLN A 139 -23.64 -8.79 -12.64
C GLN A 139 -23.54 -7.92 -11.38
N HIS A 140 -23.65 -6.59 -11.52
CA HIS A 140 -23.55 -5.66 -10.38
C HIS A 140 -24.77 -5.75 -9.47
N LEU A 141 -25.95 -6.06 -10.02
CA LEU A 141 -27.13 -6.39 -9.21
C LEU A 141 -26.94 -7.70 -8.45
N ALA A 142 -26.40 -8.72 -9.11
CA ALA A 142 -26.13 -10.02 -8.48
C ALA A 142 -25.11 -9.91 -7.33
N TRP A 143 -24.14 -8.99 -7.43
CA TRP A 143 -23.17 -8.72 -6.35
C TRP A 143 -23.71 -7.80 -5.24
N ASN A 144 -24.93 -7.24 -5.38
CA ASN A 144 -25.47 -6.37 -4.36
C ASN A 144 -25.70 -7.13 -3.05
N GLY A 145 -25.08 -6.66 -1.98
CA GLY A 145 -25.14 -7.30 -0.67
C GLY A 145 -24.08 -8.37 -0.43
N THR A 146 -23.24 -8.68 -1.42
CA THR A 146 -22.03 -9.49 -1.21
C THR A 146 -21.22 -8.86 -0.07
N THR A 147 -21.15 -9.58 1.04
CA THR A 147 -20.50 -9.15 2.28
C THR A 147 -19.35 -10.10 2.56
N LEU A 148 -18.13 -9.57 2.54
CA LEU A 148 -16.89 -10.35 2.62
C LEU A 148 -15.93 -9.68 3.62
N PRO A 149 -14.99 -10.43 4.22
CA PRO A 149 -13.82 -9.83 4.85
C PRO A 149 -13.13 -8.82 3.91
N LEU A 150 -12.60 -7.72 4.44
CA LEU A 150 -11.96 -6.69 3.62
C LEU A 150 -10.63 -7.14 3.00
N ASP A 151 -10.03 -8.21 3.50
CA ASP A 151 -8.84 -8.88 2.94
C ASP A 151 -9.19 -9.98 1.91
N ASP A 152 -10.47 -10.22 1.64
CA ASP A 152 -10.89 -11.19 0.64
C ASP A 152 -10.33 -10.81 -0.75
N PRO A 153 -9.67 -11.76 -1.46
CA PRO A 153 -9.08 -11.50 -2.78
C PRO A 153 -10.05 -10.97 -3.83
N TRP A 154 -11.35 -11.20 -3.68
CA TRP A 154 -12.39 -10.70 -4.59
C TRP A 154 -12.34 -9.17 -4.74
N TRP A 155 -12.02 -8.46 -3.65
CA TRP A 155 -11.91 -7.00 -3.65
C TRP A 155 -10.74 -6.47 -4.49
N SER A 156 -9.78 -7.31 -4.88
CA SER A 156 -8.64 -6.88 -5.71
C SER A 156 -9.07 -6.39 -7.08
N SER A 157 -10.13 -6.97 -7.64
CA SER A 157 -10.67 -6.60 -8.94
C SER A 157 -12.11 -6.07 -8.89
N HIS A 158 -12.89 -6.40 -7.86
CA HIS A 158 -14.32 -6.04 -7.78
C HIS A 158 -14.61 -4.84 -6.87
N THR A 159 -13.59 -4.07 -6.49
CA THR A 159 -13.78 -2.81 -5.76
C THR A 159 -14.38 -1.76 -6.70
N PRO A 160 -15.58 -1.22 -6.41
CA PRO A 160 -16.16 -0.15 -7.22
C PRO A 160 -15.22 1.04 -7.35
N GLN A 161 -15.17 1.72 -8.50
CA GLN A 161 -16.04 1.65 -9.67
C GLN A 161 -15.62 0.52 -10.62
N ASN A 162 -16.54 -0.38 -10.99
CA ASN A 162 -16.25 -1.56 -11.84
C ASN A 162 -16.46 -1.31 -13.35
N GLY A 163 -16.49 -0.07 -13.79
CA GLY A 163 -16.68 0.28 -15.19
C GLY A 163 -17.22 1.67 -15.43
N TRP A 164 -17.27 2.11 -16.68
CA TRP A 164 -17.72 3.46 -17.04
C TRP A 164 -19.15 3.71 -16.57
N GLY A 165 -19.37 4.85 -15.91
CA GLY A 165 -20.69 5.25 -15.36
C GLY A 165 -21.21 4.35 -14.23
N CYS A 166 -20.41 3.42 -13.69
CA CYS A 166 -20.83 2.60 -12.55
C CYS A 166 -20.93 3.46 -11.28
N LYS A 167 -22.06 3.33 -10.58
CA LYS A 167 -22.37 4.07 -9.35
C LYS A 167 -22.35 3.20 -8.09
N CYS A 168 -21.89 1.96 -8.21
CA CYS A 168 -21.77 1.04 -7.08
C CYS A 168 -20.77 1.55 -6.05
N LYS A 169 -20.90 1.08 -4.81
CA LYS A 169 -20.09 1.52 -3.66
C LYS A 169 -19.68 0.31 -2.82
N LYS A 170 -18.57 0.46 -2.10
CA LYS A 170 -18.12 -0.48 -1.07
C LYS A 170 -18.16 0.22 0.28
N PHE A 171 -18.76 -0.43 1.27
CA PHE A 171 -18.87 0.11 2.63
C PHE A 171 -18.27 -0.84 3.63
N MET A 172 -17.64 -0.30 4.68
CA MET A 172 -17.14 -1.10 5.79
C MET A 172 -18.20 -1.32 6.85
N LEU A 173 -18.28 -2.56 7.36
CA LEU A 173 -19.24 -3.01 8.35
C LEU A 173 -18.53 -3.58 9.57
N SER A 174 -19.05 -3.27 10.75
CA SER A 174 -18.76 -4.02 11.98
C SER A 174 -19.61 -5.29 12.03
N ALA A 175 -19.26 -6.24 12.91
CA ALA A 175 -20.08 -7.43 13.15
C ALA A 175 -21.53 -7.07 13.53
N ARG A 176 -21.71 -6.03 14.35
CA ARG A 176 -23.03 -5.50 14.72
C ARG A 176 -23.79 -4.93 13.52
N ASP A 177 -23.10 -4.31 12.56
CA ASP A 177 -23.74 -3.79 11.34
C ASP A 177 -24.20 -4.93 10.43
N VAL A 178 -23.44 -6.03 10.35
CA VAL A 178 -23.81 -7.25 9.62
C VAL A 178 -25.09 -7.84 10.20
N GLU A 179 -25.13 -8.04 11.52
CA GLU A 179 -26.32 -8.55 12.23
C GLU A 179 -27.54 -7.62 12.08
N ARG A 180 -27.37 -6.32 12.35
CA ARG A 180 -28.45 -5.33 12.26
C ARG A 180 -29.05 -5.22 10.86
N GLN A 181 -28.24 -5.44 9.82
CA GLN A 181 -28.70 -5.39 8.42
C GLN A 181 -29.15 -6.76 7.89
N GLY A 182 -29.10 -7.83 8.70
CA GLY A 182 -29.45 -9.18 8.26
C GLY A 182 -28.55 -9.71 7.15
N LEU A 183 -27.30 -9.27 7.08
CA LEU A 183 -26.34 -9.68 6.06
C LEU A 183 -25.64 -10.98 6.49
N THR A 184 -25.28 -11.80 5.51
CA THR A 184 -24.48 -13.00 5.72
C THR A 184 -23.07 -12.80 5.17
N ILE A 185 -22.07 -13.22 5.94
CA ILE A 185 -20.69 -13.29 5.47
C ILE A 185 -20.56 -14.65 4.76
N GLY A 186 -20.65 -14.62 3.44
CA GLY A 186 -20.59 -15.82 2.59
C GLY A 186 -19.24 -15.97 1.89
N PRO A 187 -19.03 -17.08 1.16
CA PRO A 187 -17.88 -17.17 0.25
C PRO A 187 -17.99 -16.10 -0.84
N ALA A 188 -16.84 -15.62 -1.30
CA ALA A 188 -16.79 -14.74 -2.45
C ALA A 188 -17.46 -15.38 -3.68
N PRO A 189 -18.19 -14.61 -4.51
CA PRO A 189 -18.65 -15.09 -5.81
C PRO A 189 -17.47 -15.58 -6.64
N ALA A 190 -17.69 -16.66 -7.41
CA ALA A 190 -16.69 -17.17 -8.34
C ALA A 190 -16.35 -16.10 -9.39
N ILE A 191 -15.05 -15.94 -9.66
CA ILE A 191 -14.56 -14.99 -10.65
C ILE A 191 -14.53 -15.69 -12.01
N GLU A 192 -15.53 -15.45 -12.84
CA GLU A 192 -15.52 -15.81 -14.26
C GLU A 192 -14.70 -14.79 -15.05
N TRP A 193 -13.81 -15.27 -15.90
CA TRP A 193 -12.96 -14.41 -16.75
C TRP A 193 -13.41 -14.48 -18.20
N GLU A 194 -13.30 -13.35 -18.89
CA GLU A 194 -13.57 -13.25 -20.33
C GLU A 194 -12.48 -12.43 -21.04
N ASP A 195 -12.25 -12.76 -22.31
CA ASP A 195 -11.35 -12.00 -23.18
C ASP A 195 -12.13 -10.89 -23.89
N ARG A 196 -11.59 -9.67 -23.87
CA ARG A 196 -12.17 -8.47 -24.48
C ARG A 196 -11.15 -7.82 -25.40
N VAL A 197 -11.57 -7.51 -26.62
CA VAL A 197 -10.75 -6.71 -27.55
C VAL A 197 -10.99 -5.23 -27.28
N ILE A 198 -9.94 -4.54 -26.83
CA ILE A 198 -9.93 -3.09 -26.59
C ILE A 198 -9.11 -2.38 -27.67
N GLY A 199 -9.17 -1.05 -27.70
CA GLY A 199 -8.26 -0.27 -28.54
C GLY A 199 -8.48 -0.37 -30.05
N LYS A 200 -9.63 -0.86 -30.53
CA LYS A 200 -9.92 -1.00 -31.98
C LYS A 200 -9.65 0.27 -32.80
N ASN A 201 -9.91 1.44 -32.21
CA ASN A 201 -9.68 2.76 -32.82
C ASN A 201 -8.45 3.48 -32.23
N SER A 202 -7.61 2.78 -31.45
CA SER A 202 -6.41 3.36 -30.85
C SER A 202 -5.22 3.30 -31.81
N PRO A 203 -4.26 4.25 -31.72
CA PRO A 203 -3.09 4.26 -32.61
C PRO A 203 -2.24 2.99 -32.57
N ASN A 204 -2.22 2.29 -31.43
CA ASN A 204 -1.46 1.05 -31.24
C ASN A 204 -2.23 -0.20 -31.72
N GLY A 205 -3.42 -0.02 -32.29
CA GLY A 205 -4.27 -1.11 -32.77
C GLY A 205 -5.04 -1.83 -31.66
N PRO A 206 -5.87 -2.82 -32.04
CA PRO A 206 -6.62 -3.63 -31.10
C PRO A 206 -5.69 -4.55 -30.30
N GLN A 207 -6.01 -4.73 -29.01
CA GLN A 207 -5.36 -5.71 -28.14
C GLN A 207 -6.41 -6.47 -27.33
N THR A 208 -6.10 -7.73 -27.01
CA THR A 208 -6.96 -8.58 -26.19
C THR A 208 -6.52 -8.50 -24.74
N VAL A 209 -7.45 -8.18 -23.85
CA VAL A 209 -7.26 -8.17 -22.41
C VAL A 209 -8.20 -9.16 -21.75
N ARG A 210 -7.76 -9.76 -20.66
CA ARG A 210 -8.55 -10.73 -19.88
C ARG A 210 -9.08 -10.05 -18.63
N VAL A 211 -10.39 -9.98 -18.48
CA VAL A 211 -11.06 -9.24 -17.40
C VAL A 211 -12.11 -10.10 -16.71
N PRO A 212 -12.42 -9.83 -15.42
CA PRO A 212 -13.56 -10.46 -14.78
C PRO A 212 -14.86 -10.06 -15.47
N LYS A 213 -15.73 -11.04 -15.70
CA LYS A 213 -17.03 -10.82 -16.34
C LYS A 213 -17.87 -9.83 -15.53
N GLY A 214 -18.35 -8.80 -16.21
CA GLY A 214 -19.12 -7.72 -15.57
C GLY A 214 -18.27 -6.53 -15.09
N ILE A 215 -16.94 -6.58 -15.27
CA ILE A 215 -16.04 -5.45 -15.06
C ILE A 215 -15.58 -4.94 -16.42
N ASP A 216 -15.69 -3.63 -16.64
CA ASP A 216 -15.21 -3.04 -17.89
C ASP A 216 -13.67 -3.04 -17.90
N PRO A 217 -13.01 -3.29 -19.05
CA PRO A 217 -11.56 -3.17 -19.17
C PRO A 217 -10.99 -1.83 -18.68
N GLY A 218 -9.94 -1.91 -17.87
CA GLY A 218 -9.29 -0.78 -17.20
C GLY A 218 -9.79 -0.52 -15.78
N PHE A 219 -10.79 -1.26 -15.29
CA PHE A 219 -11.40 -1.09 -13.96
C PHE A 219 -11.18 -2.30 -13.04
N GLU A 220 -10.50 -3.34 -13.51
CA GLU A 220 -10.20 -4.59 -12.79
C GLU A 220 -9.07 -4.44 -11.76
N TYR A 221 -9.07 -3.36 -11.00
CA TYR A 221 -8.11 -3.08 -9.93
C TYR A 221 -8.77 -2.30 -8.79
N ALA A 222 -8.20 -2.38 -7.59
CA ALA A 222 -8.59 -1.52 -6.48
C ALA A 222 -7.82 -0.18 -6.56
N PRO A 223 -8.50 0.98 -6.66
CA PRO A 223 -7.84 2.28 -6.78
C PRO A 223 -6.94 2.61 -5.58
N GLY A 224 -5.75 3.13 -5.84
CA GLY A 224 -4.74 3.49 -4.86
C GLY A 224 -3.85 2.32 -4.40
N ARG A 225 -4.17 1.09 -4.80
CA ARG A 225 -3.46 -0.11 -4.32
C ARG A 225 -2.03 -0.19 -4.82
N SER A 226 -1.76 0.16 -6.08
CA SER A 226 -0.40 0.01 -6.64
C SER A 226 0.59 0.97 -5.99
N ARG A 227 0.16 2.19 -5.65
CA ARG A 227 0.97 3.14 -4.87
C ARG A 227 1.42 2.58 -3.53
N LEU A 228 0.55 1.77 -2.89
CA LEU A 228 0.90 1.15 -1.64
C LEU A 228 1.87 -0.02 -1.86
N SER A 229 1.65 -0.86 -2.87
CA SER A 229 2.56 -1.96 -3.22
C SER A 229 3.97 -1.46 -3.59
N ASP A 230 4.09 -0.38 -4.35
CA ASP A 230 5.40 0.15 -4.74
C ASP A 230 6.12 0.86 -3.58
N ALA A 231 5.37 1.27 -2.55
CA ALA A 231 5.94 1.80 -1.31
C ALA A 231 6.44 0.70 -0.36
N VAL A 232 6.17 -0.58 -0.65
CA VAL A 232 6.72 -1.71 0.11
C VAL A 232 8.23 -1.78 -0.13
N PRO A 233 9.07 -1.68 0.92
CA PRO A 233 10.51 -1.75 0.74
C PRO A 233 10.90 -3.12 0.22
N GLN A 234 11.72 -3.14 -0.82
CA GLN A 234 12.24 -4.38 -1.38
C GLN A 234 13.30 -4.99 -0.47
N MET A 235 13.46 -6.30 -0.51
CA MET A 235 14.56 -6.96 0.19
C MET A 235 15.90 -6.52 -0.40
N ARG A 236 16.75 -5.98 0.47
CA ARG A 236 18.11 -5.55 0.14
C ARG A 236 19.02 -6.77 0.09
N VAL A 237 19.68 -6.96 -1.05
CA VAL A 237 20.62 -8.07 -1.30
C VAL A 237 22.06 -7.69 -0.92
N ARG A 238 22.39 -6.39 -0.89
CA ARG A 238 23.71 -5.87 -0.52
C ARG A 238 23.74 -5.48 0.95
N ASP A 239 24.95 -5.42 1.53
CA ASP A 239 25.15 -4.97 2.92
C ASP A 239 24.21 -5.70 3.91
N PRO A 240 24.30 -7.05 3.99
CA PRO A 240 23.50 -7.81 4.93
C PRO A 240 23.95 -7.51 6.36
N LEU A 241 23.00 -7.60 7.29
CA LEU A 241 23.35 -7.58 8.70
C LEU A 241 24.31 -8.74 9.03
N PRO A 242 25.23 -8.55 9.99
CA PRO A 242 26.03 -9.64 10.53
C PRO A 242 25.14 -10.79 11.00
N ALA A 243 25.59 -12.04 10.83
CA ALA A 243 24.88 -13.17 11.40
C ALA A 243 24.82 -13.01 12.94
N PRO A 244 23.70 -13.34 13.60
CA PRO A 244 23.61 -13.30 15.06
C PRO A 244 24.67 -14.13 15.78
N SER A 245 25.17 -15.20 15.14
CA SER A 245 26.25 -16.03 15.66
C SER A 245 27.66 -15.47 15.42
N ALA A 246 27.79 -14.34 14.74
CA ALA A 246 29.07 -13.67 14.50
C ALA A 246 29.28 -12.55 15.52
N THR A 247 30.54 -12.31 15.90
CA THR A 247 30.93 -11.14 16.70
C THR A 247 31.06 -9.94 15.78
N PRO A 248 30.11 -8.99 15.76
CA PRO A 248 30.16 -7.90 14.80
C PRO A 248 31.25 -6.90 15.21
N VAL A 249 32.08 -6.49 14.25
CA VAL A 249 33.00 -5.37 14.45
C VAL A 249 32.24 -4.08 14.10
N PRO A 250 32.21 -3.06 14.98
CA PRO A 250 31.57 -1.80 14.68
C PRO A 250 32.30 -1.12 13.50
N VAL A 251 31.71 -1.15 12.31
CA VAL A 251 32.29 -0.50 11.12
C VAL A 251 32.13 1.01 11.27
N SER A 252 33.15 1.72 11.74
CA SER A 252 33.13 3.18 11.81
C SER A 252 33.69 3.77 10.51
N ALA A 253 32.91 4.65 9.87
CA ALA A 253 33.40 5.45 8.76
C ALA A 253 33.80 6.84 9.27
N THR A 254 35.01 7.29 8.95
CA THR A 254 35.52 8.60 9.34
C THR A 254 34.59 9.71 8.85
N GLY A 255 34.16 10.60 9.75
CA GLY A 255 33.28 11.73 9.43
C GLY A 255 31.78 11.44 9.48
N LEU A 256 31.34 10.18 9.68
CA LEU A 256 29.93 9.87 9.93
C LEU A 256 29.60 9.84 11.43
N PRO A 257 28.36 10.18 11.84
CA PRO A 257 27.92 10.06 13.23
C PRO A 257 28.00 8.60 13.74
N ASN A 258 29.07 8.28 14.47
CA ASN A 258 29.31 6.95 15.06
C ASN A 258 29.10 6.96 16.59
N ARG A 259 28.14 7.76 17.08
CA ARG A 259 27.87 7.85 18.53
C ARG A 259 27.43 6.48 19.05
N GLN A 260 28.05 6.06 20.15
CA GLN A 260 27.64 4.90 20.93
C GLN A 260 26.66 5.32 22.04
N PRO A 261 25.77 4.42 22.49
CA PRO A 261 24.87 4.68 23.60
C PRO A 261 25.66 4.94 24.90
N THR A 262 25.11 5.78 25.76
CA THR A 262 25.66 6.05 27.10
C THR A 262 25.06 5.17 28.20
N GLY A 263 24.11 4.28 27.87
CA GLY A 263 23.41 3.44 28.86
C GLY A 263 23.15 2.03 28.36
N PRO A 264 22.81 1.09 29.27
CA PRO A 264 22.67 -0.32 28.95
C PRO A 264 21.52 -0.56 27.98
N LEU A 265 21.62 -1.64 27.22
CA LEU A 265 20.51 -2.18 26.45
C LEU A 265 19.36 -2.55 27.42
N PRO A 266 18.09 -2.32 27.06
CA PRO A 266 16.98 -2.85 27.83
C PRO A 266 17.11 -4.37 28.04
N PRO A 267 16.77 -4.90 29.24
CA PRO A 267 16.88 -6.32 29.52
C PRO A 267 15.94 -7.14 28.61
N PRO A 268 16.29 -8.41 28.28
CA PRO A 268 15.50 -9.19 27.35
C PRO A 268 14.07 -9.37 27.84
N ARG A 269 13.10 -8.95 27.01
CA ARG A 269 11.68 -9.01 27.37
C ARG A 269 11.12 -10.43 27.19
N PRO A 270 10.29 -10.92 28.13
CA PRO A 270 9.73 -12.25 28.01
C PRO A 270 8.72 -12.30 26.87
N VAL A 271 8.83 -13.32 26.03
CA VAL A 271 7.84 -13.62 24.99
C VAL A 271 7.40 -15.09 25.06
N PRO A 272 6.13 -15.39 24.75
CA PRO A 272 5.63 -16.75 24.86
C PRO A 272 6.28 -17.66 23.79
N ALA A 273 6.38 -18.95 24.08
CA ALA A 273 6.97 -19.95 23.16
C ALA A 273 6.33 -19.94 21.75
N LYS A 274 5.05 -19.56 21.67
CA LYS A 274 4.29 -19.42 20.41
C LYS A 274 4.82 -18.33 19.45
N ARG A 275 5.74 -17.46 19.89
CA ARG A 275 6.44 -16.53 18.98
C ARG A 275 7.49 -17.24 18.12
N LEU A 276 7.75 -18.53 18.35
CA LEU A 276 8.46 -19.38 17.42
C LEU A 276 7.46 -20.24 16.66
N LEU A 277 7.55 -20.20 15.34
CA LEU A 277 6.78 -21.11 14.49
C LEU A 277 7.41 -22.52 14.52
N PRO A 278 6.68 -23.55 14.05
CA PRO A 278 7.21 -24.90 13.93
C PRO A 278 8.55 -24.94 13.19
N ALA A 279 9.46 -25.84 13.61
CA ALA A 279 10.83 -25.87 13.09
C ALA A 279 10.94 -26.06 11.56
N LYS A 280 9.95 -26.71 10.94
CA LYS A 280 9.88 -26.97 9.49
C LYS A 280 8.76 -26.16 8.80
N VAL A 281 8.38 -25.00 9.35
CA VAL A 281 7.37 -24.14 8.72
C VAL A 281 7.84 -23.71 7.32
N PRO A 282 7.01 -23.86 6.27
CA PRO A 282 7.32 -23.33 4.96
C PRO A 282 7.44 -21.80 5.00
N ALA A 283 8.41 -21.23 4.28
CA ALA A 283 8.57 -19.78 4.20
C ALA A 283 7.28 -19.04 3.78
N PRO A 284 6.46 -19.52 2.81
CA PRO A 284 5.19 -18.88 2.50
C PRO A 284 4.26 -18.73 3.69
N GLN A 285 4.08 -19.80 4.48
CA GLN A 285 3.20 -19.79 5.64
C GLN A 285 3.73 -18.83 6.73
N ALA A 286 5.04 -18.80 6.94
CA ALA A 286 5.66 -17.88 7.88
C ALA A 286 5.51 -16.41 7.46
N VAL A 287 5.61 -16.12 6.16
CA VAL A 287 5.40 -14.79 5.58
C VAL A 287 3.94 -14.36 5.72
N THR A 288 2.96 -15.20 5.38
CA THR A 288 1.54 -14.89 5.57
C THR A 288 1.25 -14.51 7.04
N GLN A 289 1.82 -15.25 8.00
CA GLN A 289 1.66 -14.94 9.41
C GLN A 289 2.35 -13.62 9.81
N PHE A 290 3.54 -13.34 9.29
CA PHE A 290 4.21 -12.05 9.48
C PHE A 290 3.36 -10.89 8.96
N LEU A 291 2.83 -10.98 7.74
CA LEU A 291 1.99 -9.93 7.14
C LEU A 291 0.74 -9.67 7.99
N GLY A 292 0.10 -10.73 8.49
CA GLY A 292 -1.08 -10.65 9.35
C GLY A 292 -0.84 -9.88 10.66
N GLU A 293 0.38 -9.86 11.20
CA GLU A 293 0.74 -9.07 12.40
C GLU A 293 0.60 -7.56 12.18
N PHE A 294 0.65 -7.12 10.93
CA PHE A 294 0.55 -5.71 10.50
C PHE A 294 -0.78 -5.40 9.80
N GLY A 295 -1.67 -6.38 9.66
CA GLY A 295 -2.91 -6.25 8.90
C GLY A 295 -2.73 -6.30 7.37
N ALA A 296 -1.54 -6.69 6.90
CA ALA A 296 -1.27 -6.99 5.50
C ALA A 296 -1.65 -8.44 5.15
N SER A 297 -1.74 -8.75 3.87
CA SER A 297 -1.96 -10.10 3.34
C SER A 297 -1.08 -10.37 2.12
N ASP A 298 -1.10 -11.61 1.63
CA ASP A 298 -0.41 -11.97 0.39
C ASP A 298 -0.88 -11.17 -0.83
N ALA A 299 -2.09 -10.63 -0.76
CA ALA A 299 -2.67 -9.83 -1.83
C ALA A 299 -2.47 -8.33 -1.60
N ALA A 300 -2.56 -7.84 -0.36
CA ALA A 300 -2.65 -6.42 -0.05
C ALA A 300 -1.64 -5.97 1.00
N PRO A 301 -0.79 -4.97 0.70
CA PRO A 301 0.06 -4.35 1.71
C PRO A 301 -0.75 -3.54 2.73
N ALA A 302 -0.14 -3.24 3.87
CA ALA A 302 -0.70 -2.42 4.93
C ALA A 302 0.30 -1.36 5.42
N VAL A 303 -0.23 -0.20 5.80
CA VAL A 303 0.56 0.88 6.40
C VAL A 303 0.68 0.62 7.91
N PHE A 304 1.92 0.48 8.39
CA PHE A 304 2.24 0.42 9.81
C PHE A 304 2.88 1.74 10.28
N ARG A 305 2.43 2.27 11.41
CA ARG A 305 3.07 3.40 12.10
C ARG A 305 3.82 2.88 13.31
N ASP A 306 5.11 3.19 13.41
CA ASP A 306 5.94 2.75 14.53
C ASP A 306 5.75 3.62 15.78
N VAL A 307 6.43 3.25 16.87
CA VAL A 307 6.36 3.93 18.17
C VAL A 307 6.84 5.39 18.16
N THR A 308 7.51 5.85 17.10
CA THR A 308 7.91 7.25 16.89
C THR A 308 6.97 8.00 15.94
N GLY A 309 5.98 7.33 15.37
CA GLY A 309 5.05 7.86 14.38
C GLY A 309 5.53 7.76 12.92
N ASP A 310 6.73 7.21 12.69
CA ASP A 310 7.27 6.99 11.35
C ASP A 310 6.50 5.86 10.64
N THR A 311 6.39 5.93 9.32
CA THR A 311 5.52 5.05 8.54
C THR A 311 6.33 4.03 7.75
N LEU A 312 5.91 2.77 7.83
CA LEU A 312 6.46 1.65 7.07
C LEU A 312 5.32 0.91 6.36
N VAL A 313 5.45 0.70 5.06
CA VAL A 313 4.50 -0.13 4.31
C VAL A 313 4.97 -1.58 4.36
N ILE A 314 4.13 -2.46 4.89
CA ILE A 314 4.39 -3.88 5.03
C ILE A 314 3.62 -4.62 3.93
N GLY A 315 4.32 -5.39 3.11
CA GLY A 315 3.72 -6.13 1.99
C GLY A 315 4.48 -7.40 1.66
N ARG A 316 3.87 -8.27 0.85
CA ARG A 316 4.47 -9.53 0.40
C ARG A 316 5.76 -9.29 -0.39
N GLU A 317 5.84 -8.15 -1.07
CA GLU A 317 6.96 -7.70 -1.87
C GLU A 317 8.24 -7.57 -1.02
N MET A 318 8.13 -7.37 0.30
CA MET A 318 9.27 -7.46 1.22
C MET A 318 9.98 -8.82 1.18
N PHE A 319 9.24 -9.89 0.87
CA PHE A 319 9.70 -11.28 0.88
C PHE A 319 9.66 -11.89 -0.53
N THR A 320 9.74 -11.06 -1.57
CA THR A 320 9.68 -11.52 -2.96
C THR A 320 11.06 -11.41 -3.60
N ASP A 321 11.54 -12.50 -4.17
CA ASP A 321 12.73 -12.47 -5.01
C ASP A 321 12.41 -11.74 -6.32
N ALA A 322 13.12 -10.64 -6.58
CA ALA A 322 12.82 -9.77 -7.71
C ALA A 322 12.99 -10.44 -9.09
N LYS A 323 13.71 -11.57 -9.19
CA LYS A 323 13.94 -12.28 -10.46
C LYS A 323 12.89 -13.36 -10.72
N THR A 324 12.50 -14.08 -9.67
CA THR A 324 11.66 -15.27 -9.77
C THR A 324 10.21 -15.02 -9.33
N GLY A 325 9.96 -13.93 -8.61
CA GLY A 325 8.66 -13.66 -7.96
C GLY A 325 8.34 -14.64 -6.82
N ALA A 326 9.25 -15.56 -6.50
CA ALA A 326 9.07 -16.54 -5.44
C ALA A 326 9.28 -15.90 -4.07
N ILE A 327 8.71 -16.52 -3.04
CA ILE A 327 8.96 -16.09 -1.67
C ILE A 327 10.40 -16.41 -1.29
N ALA A 328 11.13 -15.39 -0.86
CA ALA A 328 12.49 -15.47 -0.38
C ALA A 328 12.62 -14.76 0.97
N LEU A 329 13.57 -15.20 1.79
CA LEU A 329 13.92 -14.57 3.07
C LEU A 329 15.33 -13.97 2.97
N ALA A 330 15.57 -12.88 3.69
CA ALA A 330 16.90 -12.32 3.80
C ALA A 330 17.86 -13.34 4.42
N GLN A 331 19.14 -13.28 4.07
CA GLN A 331 20.14 -14.31 4.39
C GLN A 331 20.18 -14.68 5.88
N GLN A 332 20.00 -13.71 6.77
CA GLN A 332 20.07 -13.90 8.23
C GLN A 332 18.71 -14.10 8.90
N LEU A 333 17.66 -14.35 8.12
CA LEU A 333 16.32 -14.64 8.63
C LEU A 333 16.01 -16.12 8.54
N LYS A 334 15.37 -16.64 9.60
CA LYS A 334 14.83 -17.99 9.62
C LYS A 334 13.31 -17.91 9.61
N ALA A 335 12.66 -18.70 8.75
CA ALA A 335 11.20 -18.71 8.62
C ALA A 335 10.50 -18.86 9.99
N ARG A 336 11.02 -19.76 10.85
CA ARG A 336 10.48 -20.00 12.18
C ARG A 336 10.51 -18.79 13.12
N GLU A 337 11.40 -17.84 12.85
CA GLU A 337 11.70 -16.70 13.72
C GLU A 337 11.10 -15.39 13.20
N LEU A 338 10.39 -15.39 12.07
CA LEU A 338 9.74 -14.19 11.54
C LEU A 338 8.80 -13.46 12.54
N PRO A 339 8.07 -14.13 13.46
CA PRO A 339 7.33 -13.39 14.47
C PRO A 339 8.22 -12.59 15.44
N LEU A 340 9.50 -12.96 15.60
CA LEU A 340 10.48 -12.16 16.35
C LEU A 340 10.93 -10.92 15.55
N LEU A 341 11.01 -11.02 14.23
CA LEU A 341 11.22 -9.84 13.37
C LEU A 341 10.02 -8.87 13.47
N ALA A 342 8.79 -9.40 13.49
CA ALA A 342 7.60 -8.59 13.71
C ALA A 342 7.61 -7.92 15.10
N GLU A 343 8.13 -8.62 16.12
CA GLU A 343 8.37 -8.05 17.45
C GLU A 343 9.36 -6.86 17.42
N ALA A 344 10.42 -6.92 16.62
CA ALA A 344 11.36 -5.80 16.48
C ALA A 344 10.70 -4.54 15.88
N ILE A 345 9.80 -4.72 14.93
CA ILE A 345 9.11 -3.60 14.28
C ILE A 345 7.98 -3.05 15.18
N LYS A 346 7.18 -3.93 15.79
CA LYS A 346 6.00 -3.55 16.59
C LYS A 346 6.36 -3.05 17.99
N ASN A 347 7.28 -3.75 18.65
CA ASN A 347 7.67 -3.52 20.03
C ASN A 347 9.21 -3.47 20.15
N PRO A 348 9.89 -2.53 19.47
CA PRO A 348 11.35 -2.43 19.55
C PRO A 348 11.81 -2.17 20.99
N ASP A 349 12.98 -2.67 21.34
CA ASP A 349 13.72 -2.25 22.53
C ASP A 349 14.43 -0.91 22.28
N GLU A 350 15.00 -0.73 21.10
CA GLU A 350 15.55 0.55 20.65
C GLU A 350 15.33 0.75 19.14
N ILE A 351 15.21 2.02 18.73
CA ILE A 351 15.27 2.42 17.32
C ILE A 351 16.43 3.39 17.14
N TRP A 352 17.24 3.16 16.11
CA TRP A 352 18.42 3.94 15.77
C TRP A 352 18.35 4.49 14.35
N ALA A 353 18.82 5.72 14.17
CA ALA A 353 19.12 6.31 12.87
C ALA A 353 20.64 6.39 12.71
N ARG A 354 21.17 5.87 11.60
CA ARG A 354 22.60 5.81 11.34
C ARG A 354 22.91 6.21 9.91
N LEU A 355 23.93 7.04 9.72
CA LEU A 355 24.54 7.20 8.40
C LEU A 355 25.58 6.11 8.20
N GLU A 356 25.52 5.48 7.03
CA GLU A 356 26.44 4.43 6.63
C GLU A 356 27.04 4.75 5.27
N TRP A 357 28.37 4.64 5.17
CA TRP A 357 29.05 4.84 3.89
C TRP A 357 29.01 3.54 3.09
N GLN A 358 28.34 3.56 1.94
CA GLN A 358 28.28 2.41 1.04
C GLN A 358 29.41 2.54 0.03
N LEU A 359 30.51 1.80 0.27
CA LEU A 359 31.72 1.85 -0.57
C LEU A 359 31.38 1.62 -2.06
N ASP A 360 30.60 0.58 -2.35
CA ASP A 360 30.22 0.20 -3.72
C ASP A 360 29.34 1.25 -4.42
N LEU A 361 28.66 2.11 -3.67
CA LEU A 361 27.78 3.15 -4.20
C LEU A 361 28.43 4.54 -4.17
N GLY A 362 29.59 4.69 -3.54
CA GLY A 362 30.27 5.97 -3.36
C GLY A 362 29.41 7.05 -2.66
N LYS A 363 28.47 6.64 -1.79
CA LYS A 363 27.57 7.58 -1.11
C LYS A 363 27.23 7.14 0.31
N ALA A 364 26.92 8.12 1.16
CA ALA A 364 26.30 7.87 2.45
C ALA A 364 24.81 7.56 2.28
N VAL A 365 24.31 6.60 3.05
CA VAL A 365 22.89 6.24 3.12
C VAL A 365 22.41 6.32 4.56
N LEU A 366 21.13 6.65 4.76
CA LEU A 366 20.49 6.64 6.06
C LEU A 366 19.86 5.27 6.32
N ARG A 367 20.23 4.65 7.43
CA ARG A 367 19.63 3.43 7.96
C ARG A 367 18.76 3.77 9.16
N ARG A 368 17.57 3.17 9.21
CA ARG A 368 16.72 3.12 10.39
C ARG A 368 16.68 1.67 10.88
N ARG A 369 17.18 1.44 12.09
CA ARG A 369 17.39 0.11 12.67
C ARG A 369 16.54 -0.08 13.91
N TYR A 370 15.79 -1.17 13.92
CA TYR A 370 14.95 -1.61 15.02
C TYR A 370 15.62 -2.81 15.68
N LEU A 371 15.81 -2.73 16.98
CA LEU A 371 16.44 -3.79 17.77
C LEU A 371 15.39 -4.37 18.72
N ALA A 372 15.29 -5.70 18.79
CA ALA A 372 14.58 -6.40 19.85
C ALA A 372 15.46 -7.46 20.49
N HIS A 373 15.41 -7.49 21.82
CA HIS A 373 16.08 -8.43 22.70
C HIS A 373 15.02 -9.18 23.50
N VAL A 374 14.85 -10.47 23.25
CA VAL A 374 13.69 -11.23 23.77
C VAL A 374 14.10 -12.53 24.42
N GLN A 375 13.50 -12.85 25.56
CA GLN A 375 13.61 -14.16 26.20
C GLN A 375 12.40 -15.01 25.80
N VAL A 376 12.59 -15.99 24.92
CA VAL A 376 11.52 -16.91 24.53
C VAL A 376 11.32 -17.96 25.62
N LYS A 377 10.08 -18.10 26.13
CA LYS A 377 9.74 -19.12 27.14
C LYS A 377 10.18 -20.52 26.68
N GLY A 378 10.98 -21.20 27.49
CA GLY A 378 11.50 -22.55 27.20
C GLY A 378 12.80 -22.57 26.38
N LYS A 379 13.42 -21.42 26.13
CA LYS A 379 14.78 -21.30 25.60
C LYS A 379 15.70 -20.75 26.66
N SER A 380 16.93 -21.28 26.73
CA SER A 380 17.98 -20.81 27.63
C SER A 380 18.59 -19.52 27.10
N ALA A 381 19.08 -19.54 25.86
CA ALA A 381 19.60 -18.37 25.19
C ALA A 381 18.50 -17.35 24.89
N SER A 382 18.81 -16.06 25.05
CA SER A 382 17.98 -14.97 24.55
C SER A 382 18.04 -14.92 23.02
N ALA A 383 16.97 -14.42 22.42
CA ALA A 383 16.90 -14.18 20.99
C ALA A 383 17.06 -12.69 20.68
N VAL A 384 17.68 -12.43 19.54
CA VAL A 384 17.82 -11.11 18.95
C VAL A 384 17.00 -11.06 17.66
N ALA A 385 16.37 -9.92 17.41
CA ALA A 385 15.75 -9.61 16.13
C ALA A 385 16.11 -8.18 15.73
N VAL A 386 16.61 -8.04 14.52
CA VAL A 386 17.03 -6.76 13.96
C VAL A 386 16.35 -6.57 12.63
N PHE A 387 15.67 -5.43 12.48
CA PHE A 387 15.11 -4.98 11.21
C PHE A 387 15.80 -3.67 10.82
N ASP A 388 16.36 -3.59 9.61
CA ASP A 388 17.14 -2.46 9.14
C ASP A 388 16.66 -2.00 7.76
N GLN A 389 16.21 -0.75 7.67
CA GLN A 389 15.64 -0.18 6.44
C GLN A 389 16.35 1.10 5.99
N GLY A 390 16.33 1.35 4.70
CA GLY A 390 16.75 2.60 4.06
C GLY A 390 16.02 2.81 2.74
N ALA A 391 16.38 3.87 2.01
CA ALA A 391 15.76 4.23 0.73
C ALA A 391 15.95 3.17 -0.38
N ASP A 392 16.92 2.27 -0.22
CA ASP A 392 17.27 1.16 -1.12
C ASP A 392 16.67 -0.20 -0.66
N GLY A 393 15.76 -0.19 0.32
CA GLY A 393 15.05 -1.38 0.79
C GLY A 393 15.36 -1.76 2.24
N TRP A 394 15.10 -3.01 2.59
CA TRP A 394 15.21 -3.53 3.96
C TRP A 394 16.02 -4.83 4.06
N THR A 395 16.58 -5.11 5.23
CA THR A 395 17.14 -6.42 5.56
C THR A 395 16.89 -6.73 7.04
N GLY A 396 17.14 -7.96 7.47
CA GLY A 396 16.90 -8.37 8.84
C GLY A 396 17.77 -9.54 9.28
N ALA A 397 17.91 -9.68 10.59
CA ALA A 397 18.61 -10.78 11.23
C ALA A 397 17.82 -11.27 12.44
N THR A 398 17.63 -12.59 12.56
CA THR A 398 17.03 -13.23 13.73
C THR A 398 17.89 -14.40 14.20
N GLY A 399 18.00 -14.58 15.50
CA GLY A 399 18.73 -15.72 16.03
C GLY A 399 18.72 -15.81 17.54
N PHE A 400 19.15 -16.96 18.05
CA PHE A 400 19.44 -17.21 19.45
C PHE A 400 20.95 -17.14 19.63
N VAL A 401 21.40 -16.33 20.59
CA VAL A 401 22.82 -16.05 20.81
C VAL A 401 23.05 -16.01 22.31
N ASP A 402 24.05 -16.74 22.80
CA ASP A 402 24.38 -16.73 24.22
C ASP A 402 24.86 -15.33 24.64
N ASP A 403 25.73 -14.69 23.84
CA ASP A 403 26.18 -13.30 23.99
C ASP A 403 25.30 -12.29 23.21
N SER A 404 23.99 -12.48 23.27
CA SER A 404 22.99 -11.62 22.59
C SER A 404 23.16 -10.12 22.84
N GLU A 405 23.59 -9.73 24.06
CA GLU A 405 23.89 -8.33 24.40
C GLU A 405 25.07 -7.79 23.59
N GLN A 406 26.16 -8.56 23.45
CA GLN A 406 27.34 -8.13 22.70
C GLN A 406 27.00 -7.91 21.22
N TYR A 407 26.21 -8.82 20.62
CA TYR A 407 25.74 -8.69 19.25
C TYR A 407 24.92 -7.40 19.06
N LEU A 408 23.96 -7.14 19.94
CA LEU A 408 23.13 -5.94 19.85
C LEU A 408 23.93 -4.66 20.11
N GLU A 409 24.88 -4.69 21.06
CA GLU A 409 25.73 -3.54 21.37
C GLU A 409 26.52 -3.06 20.15
N ALA A 410 27.08 -3.98 19.37
CA ALA A 410 27.81 -3.65 18.15
C ALA A 410 26.92 -2.98 17.07
N LEU A 411 25.59 -3.15 17.16
CA LEU A 411 24.62 -2.58 16.24
C LEU A 411 24.03 -1.25 16.74
N ARG A 412 24.25 -0.87 18.00
CA ARG A 412 23.83 0.41 18.62
C ARG A 412 24.79 1.53 18.24
N LEU A 413 24.70 1.97 16.99
CA LEU A 413 25.52 3.05 16.45
C LEU A 413 24.65 4.13 15.80
N GLY A 414 24.95 5.39 16.09
CA GLY A 414 24.28 6.55 15.50
C GLY A 414 23.44 7.33 16.49
N VAL A 415 22.26 7.76 16.09
CA VAL A 415 21.32 8.52 16.92
C VAL A 415 20.19 7.60 17.38
N ARG A 416 20.07 7.38 18.68
CA ARG A 416 18.93 6.64 19.25
C ARG A 416 17.67 7.50 19.18
N LEU A 417 16.69 7.05 18.41
CA LEU A 417 15.39 7.69 18.24
C LEU A 417 14.38 7.26 19.30
N TYR A 418 14.51 6.03 19.79
CA TYR A 418 13.61 5.45 20.77
C TYR A 418 14.35 4.43 21.64
N ARG A 419 13.95 4.34 22.91
CA ARG A 419 14.32 3.30 23.86
C ARG A 419 13.06 2.91 24.65
N ARG A 420 12.79 1.62 24.77
CA ARG A 420 11.73 1.11 25.65
C ARG A 420 12.00 1.55 27.08
N THR A 421 10.97 2.03 27.76
CA THR A 421 10.97 2.26 29.21
C THR A 421 10.81 0.92 29.93
N GLU A 422 11.56 0.72 31.01
CA GLU A 422 11.51 -0.50 31.83
C GLU A 422 10.13 -0.74 32.45
#